data_AF-A0A3M7P4Y5-F1
#
_entry.id   AF-A0A3M7P4Y5-F1
#
_cell.length_a   1.000
_cell.length_b   1.000
_cell.length_c   1.000
_cell.angle_alpha   90.00
_cell.angle_beta   90.00
_cell.angle_gamma   90.00
#
_symmetry.space_group_name_H-M   'P 1'
#
loop_
_entity.id
_entity.type
_entity.pdbx_description
1 polymer ?
#
loop_
_entity_poly.entity_id
_entity_poly.type
_entity_poly.pdbx_seq_one_letter_code
_entity_poly.pdbx_strand_id
1 'polypeptide(L)'
;VFNQGDEGESWYIILKGSVDVSIQGKGIVSTLCEGDDFGKLSLVNKSPRSATIITRENNCHFLRVDKHDFNRILKDVEANTVRLKEHNKDVLILEKIPINTKSDVNGTSQACYKYSITIGAPEKILEHLLETQILCKDNETNDNFVEDFLMTYIVFLPVVKLCPMLISYYKMLDGNKNLNIETYLNNKRKVVGFIKKWCDIAKDAFYEDYIISQFLQEIMNNLRIDSKIHQSLKEELKIIESIVDSDPYSESKENKKVKFLWRKGSRDVAEKLRKPLRPQDETIFKVYCADHTYTTLKLTMDTPASQIISLAAEKLGLKNDNTLALCEVRSNGEKTLFKENDVSITTSLSVNGRLFLSPIEHLDALTVLNEQEGPIKGSWQLLEMYGSKELAYVLTLYDWELFNAVHPYELIYQVFGRHKFNKITANLDLFMRRFNEVQFWVCSEICLCSNLGKRVSLLRKFIKLALHCKEYQNLNSFFAIIMGLSNIAVSRLSLTWEKLPNKFKRMFSDFELAMDPSRNHRRYRFLVEQLQPPIIPFMPLLLKDMTFTHEGNKTFFNGLVNFEKMRLISNTIRTMRTCRRAQLEIPFPQNMKYFQEIKEYIQNLRVIDNQRSLTQLSLILEPRRA
;
A
#
# COMPACT_ATOMS: atom_id res chain seq x y z
N VAL A 1 44.54 -10.84 6.30
CA VAL A 1 43.97 -9.53 5.92
C VAL A 1 44.59 -8.41 6.74
N PHE A 2 44.56 -8.49 8.07
CA PHE A 2 45.36 -7.65 8.99
C PHE A 2 45.56 -8.38 10.32
N ASN A 3 46.48 -7.92 11.16
CA ASN A 3 46.78 -8.50 12.47
C ASN A 3 46.20 -7.68 13.62
N GLN A 4 45.93 -8.35 14.74
CA GLN A 4 45.62 -7.69 16.00
C GLN A 4 46.80 -6.79 16.41
N GLY A 5 46.49 -5.55 16.83
CA GLY A 5 47.48 -4.53 17.17
C GLY A 5 47.87 -3.61 16.01
N ASP A 6 47.57 -3.98 14.76
CA ASP A 6 47.82 -3.10 13.60
C ASP A 6 46.98 -1.82 13.69
N GLU A 7 47.39 -0.77 12.98
CA GLU A 7 46.55 0.43 12.86
C GLU A 7 45.27 0.16 12.04
N GLY A 8 44.17 0.75 12.47
CA GLY A 8 42.91 0.70 11.76
C GLY A 8 42.89 1.58 10.53
N GLU A 9 43.23 1.04 9.36
CA GLU A 9 43.30 1.80 8.10
C GLU A 9 42.16 1.58 7.10
N SER A 10 41.39 0.49 7.21
CA SER A 10 40.29 0.22 6.27
C SER A 10 39.13 -0.56 6.91
N TRP A 11 37.96 -0.42 6.31
CA TRP A 11 36.76 -1.23 6.55
C TRP A 11 36.52 -2.14 5.34
N TYR A 12 36.07 -3.38 5.59
CA TYR A 12 35.94 -4.40 4.57
C TYR A 12 34.55 -5.04 4.60
N ILE A 13 34.03 -5.39 3.41
CA ILE A 13 32.82 -6.21 3.22
C ILE A 13 33.20 -7.43 2.37
N ILE A 14 32.76 -8.62 2.77
CA ILE A 14 33.06 -9.87 2.08
C ILE A 14 32.08 -10.07 0.93
N LEU A 15 32.57 -10.04 -0.31
CA LEU A 15 31.76 -10.31 -1.50
C LEU A 15 31.73 -11.79 -1.88
N LYS A 16 32.77 -12.54 -1.53
CA LYS A 16 32.89 -13.97 -1.80
C LYS A 16 33.92 -14.57 -0.87
N GLY A 17 33.61 -15.74 -0.32
CA GLY A 17 34.49 -16.50 0.57
C GLY A 17 34.21 -16.25 2.05
N SER A 18 35.17 -16.62 2.90
CA SER A 18 35.05 -16.56 4.36
C SER A 18 36.38 -16.25 5.05
N VAL A 19 36.30 -15.66 6.24
CA VAL A 19 37.46 -15.28 7.05
C VAL A 19 37.27 -15.68 8.52
N ASP A 20 38.36 -16.05 9.16
CA ASP A 20 38.41 -16.34 10.60
C ASP A 20 38.90 -15.10 11.38
N VAL A 21 38.17 -14.78 12.45
CA VAL A 21 38.48 -13.74 13.43
C VAL A 21 39.24 -14.37 14.58
N SER A 22 40.53 -14.10 14.66
CA SER A 22 41.43 -14.65 15.68
C SER A 22 41.83 -13.59 16.69
N ILE A 23 41.79 -13.91 17.98
CA ILE A 23 42.25 -13.03 19.06
C ILE A 23 43.38 -13.76 19.81
N GLN A 24 44.49 -13.05 20.04
CA GLN A 24 45.61 -13.55 20.82
C GLN A 24 45.14 -14.01 22.21
N GLY A 25 45.51 -15.24 22.57
CA GLY A 25 45.08 -15.88 23.83
C GLY A 25 43.70 -16.54 23.79
N LYS A 26 42.89 -16.32 22.75
CA LYS A 26 41.57 -16.98 22.57
C LYS A 26 41.48 -17.86 21.32
N GLY A 27 42.42 -17.73 20.38
CA GLY A 27 42.36 -18.46 19.11
C GLY A 27 41.28 -17.88 18.19
N ILE A 28 40.70 -18.73 17.34
CA ILE A 28 39.60 -18.34 16.44
C ILE A 28 38.32 -18.18 17.26
N VAL A 29 37.80 -16.95 17.28
CA VAL A 29 36.63 -16.55 18.08
C VAL A 29 35.35 -16.56 17.25
N SER A 30 35.45 -16.28 15.95
CA SER A 30 34.32 -16.31 15.02
C SER A 30 34.80 -16.52 13.60
N THR A 31 33.91 -17.02 12.74
CA THR A 31 34.09 -17.03 11.29
C THR A 31 33.05 -16.09 10.67
N LEU A 32 33.46 -15.30 9.68
CA LEU A 32 32.61 -14.40 8.91
C LEU A 32 32.51 -14.90 7.46
N CYS A 33 31.35 -14.75 6.85
CA CYS A 33 31.00 -15.28 5.53
C CYS A 33 30.61 -14.17 4.55
N GLU A 34 30.29 -14.54 3.31
CA GLU A 34 29.77 -13.62 2.29
C GLU A 34 28.60 -12.78 2.81
N GLY A 35 28.71 -11.45 2.64
CA GLY A 35 27.75 -10.47 3.15
C GLY A 35 28.15 -9.80 4.47
N ASP A 36 29.04 -10.41 5.25
CA ASP A 36 29.52 -9.84 6.52
C ASP A 36 30.56 -8.73 6.28
N ASP A 37 30.70 -7.85 7.27
CA ASP A 37 31.66 -6.75 7.28
C ASP A 37 32.57 -6.78 8.53
N PHE A 38 33.79 -6.23 8.41
CA PHE A 38 34.74 -6.18 9.52
C PHE A 38 35.70 -4.99 9.46
N GLY A 39 36.27 -4.64 10.61
CA GLY A 39 37.29 -3.60 10.73
C GLY A 39 36.77 -2.17 10.91
N LYS A 40 35.45 -1.98 11.09
CA LYS A 40 34.82 -0.66 11.33
C LYS A 40 35.24 -0.01 12.65
N LEU A 41 35.35 -0.80 13.72
CA LEU A 41 35.54 -0.29 15.10
C LEU A 41 36.81 0.56 15.26
N SER A 42 37.92 0.11 14.68
CA SER A 42 39.21 0.79 14.74
C SER A 42 39.22 2.13 13.98
N LEU A 43 38.38 2.26 12.93
CA LEU A 43 38.23 3.53 12.20
C LEU A 43 37.51 4.58 13.05
N VAL A 44 36.44 4.18 13.73
CA VAL A 44 35.60 5.09 14.53
C VAL A 44 36.30 5.51 15.82
N ASN A 45 36.82 4.53 16.57
CA ASN A 45 37.38 4.77 17.90
C ASN A 45 38.86 5.21 17.87
N LYS A 46 39.47 5.29 16.68
CA LYS A 46 40.92 5.55 16.51
C LYS A 46 41.77 4.63 17.40
N SER A 47 41.45 3.35 17.41
CA SER A 47 42.14 2.33 18.22
C SER A 47 42.82 1.28 17.32
N PRO A 48 43.86 0.57 17.82
CA PRO A 48 44.44 -0.57 17.11
C PRO A 48 43.42 -1.69 16.85
N ARG A 49 43.70 -2.56 15.88
CA ARG A 49 42.86 -3.72 15.56
C ARG A 49 42.71 -4.63 16.78
N SER A 50 41.48 -4.93 17.16
CA SER A 50 41.19 -5.80 18.32
C SER A 50 41.32 -7.30 18.03
N ALA A 51 41.46 -7.69 16.75
CA ALA A 51 41.57 -9.08 16.30
C ALA A 51 42.37 -9.16 14.98
N THR A 52 42.93 -10.34 14.71
CA THR A 52 43.54 -10.72 13.43
C THR A 52 42.48 -11.33 12.51
N ILE A 53 42.48 -10.95 11.23
CA ILE A 53 41.56 -11.51 10.23
C ILE A 53 42.34 -12.34 9.22
N ILE A 54 42.00 -13.63 9.12
CA ILE A 54 42.69 -14.62 8.29
C ILE A 54 41.71 -15.16 7.26
N THR A 55 42.08 -15.23 5.98
CA THR A 55 41.24 -15.86 4.95
C THR A 55 41.16 -17.36 5.21
N ARG A 56 39.93 -17.88 5.27
CA ARG A 56 39.68 -19.31 5.51
C ARG A 56 39.79 -20.13 4.23
N GLU A 57 39.49 -19.51 3.09
CA GLU A 57 39.52 -20.15 1.78
C GLU A 57 40.22 -19.30 0.72
N ASN A 58 40.60 -19.95 -0.38
CA ASN A 58 41.26 -19.30 -1.52
C ASN A 58 40.24 -18.45 -2.32
N ASN A 59 40.73 -17.44 -3.04
CA ASN A 59 39.92 -16.57 -3.90
C ASN A 59 38.80 -15.80 -3.17
N CYS A 60 39.07 -15.34 -1.95
CA CYS A 60 38.19 -14.39 -1.27
C CYS A 60 38.18 -13.03 -2.00
N HIS A 61 37.01 -12.41 -2.11
CA HIS A 61 36.84 -11.07 -2.69
C HIS A 61 36.28 -10.11 -1.64
N PHE A 62 36.87 -8.92 -1.55
CA PHE A 62 36.49 -7.91 -0.57
C PHE A 62 36.21 -6.57 -1.25
N LEU A 63 35.17 -5.86 -0.80
CA LEU A 63 35.10 -4.41 -0.95
C LEU A 63 35.85 -3.77 0.21
N ARG A 64 36.68 -2.77 -0.07
CA ARG A 64 37.47 -2.06 0.93
C ARG A 64 37.21 -0.56 0.84
N VAL A 65 36.94 0.07 1.98
CA VAL A 65 36.87 1.52 2.12
C VAL A 65 38.00 1.96 3.06
N ASP A 66 38.92 2.75 2.54
CA ASP A 66 40.09 3.22 3.30
C ASP A 66 39.69 4.35 4.26
N LYS A 67 40.44 4.50 5.36
CA LYS A 67 40.16 5.43 6.46
C LYS A 67 40.01 6.87 5.99
N HIS A 68 40.85 7.27 5.02
CA HIS A 68 40.77 8.59 4.41
C HIS A 68 39.40 8.81 3.76
N ASP A 69 38.96 7.87 2.93
CA ASP A 69 37.69 7.96 2.23
C ASP A 69 36.50 7.80 3.17
N PHE A 70 36.57 6.90 4.16
CA PHE A 70 35.55 6.73 5.19
C PHE A 70 35.31 8.03 5.97
N ASN A 71 36.40 8.66 6.44
CA ASN A 71 36.32 9.93 7.16
C ASN A 71 35.90 11.09 6.24
N ARG A 72 36.35 11.09 4.98
CA ARG A 72 35.92 12.08 3.98
C ARG A 72 34.42 11.98 3.76
N ILE A 73 33.88 10.79 3.52
CA ILE A 73 32.43 10.57 3.34
C ILE A 73 31.64 11.06 4.56
N LEU A 74 32.08 10.74 5.79
CA LEU A 74 31.40 11.23 7.00
C LEU A 74 31.45 12.76 7.12
N LYS A 75 32.61 13.37 6.85
CA LYS A 75 32.75 14.83 6.86
C LYS A 75 31.93 15.49 5.76
N ASP A 76 31.87 14.89 4.58
CA ASP A 76 31.08 15.39 3.45
C ASP A 76 29.59 15.34 3.78
N VAL A 77 29.11 14.25 4.41
CA VAL A 77 27.72 14.15 4.90
C VAL A 77 27.44 15.24 5.94
N GLU A 78 28.34 15.44 6.91
CA GLU A 78 28.17 16.48 7.93
C GLU A 78 28.22 17.90 7.34
N ALA A 79 29.13 18.16 6.40
CA ALA A 79 29.23 19.42 5.67
C ALA A 79 28.02 19.70 4.77
N ASN A 80 27.36 18.64 4.29
CA ASN A 80 26.14 18.72 3.51
C ASN A 80 24.86 18.75 4.38
N THR A 81 24.99 18.62 5.70
CA THR A 81 23.86 18.64 6.63
C THR A 81 23.72 20.00 7.30
N VAL A 82 22.54 20.61 7.22
CA VAL A 82 22.18 21.83 7.95
C VAL A 82 21.22 21.48 9.08
N ARG A 83 21.56 21.86 10.31
CA ARG A 83 20.74 21.62 11.51
C ARG A 83 20.26 22.95 12.06
N LEU A 84 18.94 23.16 12.05
CA LEU A 84 18.31 24.27 12.75
C LEU A 84 18.03 23.85 14.19
N LYS A 85 18.40 24.72 15.13
CA LYS A 85 18.24 24.50 16.57
C LYS A 85 17.38 25.60 17.19
N GLU A 86 16.46 25.20 18.06
CA GLU A 86 15.73 26.10 18.96
C GLU A 86 15.95 25.64 20.40
N HIS A 87 16.29 26.56 21.29
CA HIS A 87 16.58 26.24 22.69
C HIS A 87 17.62 25.10 22.84
N ASN A 88 18.67 25.13 22.00
CA ASN A 88 19.73 24.12 21.91
C ASN A 88 19.28 22.69 21.52
N LYS A 89 18.06 22.53 21.01
CA LYS A 89 17.56 21.24 20.49
C LYS A 89 17.44 21.31 18.98
N ASP A 90 17.84 20.24 18.29
CA ASP A 90 17.60 20.10 16.85
C ASP A 90 16.08 20.10 16.60
N VAL A 91 15.62 20.97 15.69
CA VAL A 91 14.20 21.07 15.32
C VAL A 91 13.96 20.83 13.83
N LEU A 92 14.98 21.02 12.99
CA LEU A 92 14.93 20.69 11.58
C LEU A 92 16.32 20.31 11.07
N ILE A 93 16.42 19.23 10.33
CA ILE A 93 17.64 18.73 9.71
C ILE A 93 17.38 18.65 8.20
N LEU A 94 18.27 19.31 7.47
CA LEU A 94 18.24 19.41 6.02
C LEU A 94 19.52 18.78 5.47
N GLU A 95 19.42 18.09 4.35
CA GLU A 95 20.57 17.57 3.62
C GLU A 95 20.65 18.24 2.25
N LYS A 96 21.87 18.59 1.84
CA LYS A 96 22.19 19.18 0.55
C LYS A 96 22.23 18.10 -0.53
N ILE A 97 21.27 18.14 -1.45
CA ILE A 97 21.13 17.21 -2.56
C ILE A 97 21.50 17.93 -3.88
N PRO A 98 22.28 17.30 -4.78
CA PRO A 98 22.54 17.85 -6.11
C PRO A 98 21.28 17.81 -6.98
N ILE A 99 20.99 18.90 -7.69
CA ILE A 99 19.92 18.95 -8.69
C ILE A 99 20.51 18.46 -10.02
N ASN A 100 20.04 17.34 -10.55
CA ASN A 100 20.39 16.90 -11.90
C ASN A 100 19.72 17.84 -12.92
N THR A 101 20.42 18.89 -13.32
CA THR A 101 20.05 19.67 -14.52
C THR A 101 20.38 18.85 -15.75
N LYS A 102 19.40 18.67 -16.64
CA LYS A 102 19.68 18.18 -18.00
C LYS A 102 20.68 19.15 -18.62
N SER A 103 21.74 18.62 -19.22
CA SER A 103 22.82 19.39 -19.82
C SER A 103 22.27 20.36 -20.87
N ASP A 104 22.37 21.67 -20.62
CA ASP A 104 22.20 22.68 -21.65
C ASP A 104 23.35 22.61 -22.67
N VAL A 105 23.04 22.99 -23.91
CA VAL A 105 23.90 22.90 -25.11
C VAL A 105 25.18 23.75 -25.01
N ASN A 106 25.27 24.65 -24.02
CA ASN A 106 26.45 25.46 -23.75
C ASN A 106 27.11 24.97 -22.45
N GLY A 107 28.25 24.29 -22.57
CA GLY A 107 28.94 23.50 -21.52
C GLY A 107 29.46 24.25 -20.29
N THR A 108 28.60 24.96 -19.57
CA THR A 108 28.83 25.46 -18.20
C THR A 108 27.76 24.89 -17.26
N SER A 109 27.97 23.65 -16.80
CA SER A 109 27.11 23.05 -15.78
C SER A 109 27.51 23.55 -14.40
N GLN A 110 26.89 24.63 -13.93
CA GLN A 110 27.00 25.02 -12.52
C GLN A 110 26.17 24.04 -11.69
N ALA A 111 26.81 23.29 -10.79
CA ALA A 111 26.13 22.34 -9.93
C ALA A 111 25.15 23.09 -9.00
N CYS A 112 23.86 23.05 -9.33
CA CYS A 112 22.81 23.63 -8.51
C CYS A 112 22.48 22.62 -7.40
N TYR A 113 22.44 23.09 -6.16
CA TYR A 113 22.15 22.25 -4.99
C TYR A 113 20.86 22.70 -4.32
N LYS A 114 20.15 21.74 -3.74
CA LYS A 114 18.92 21.96 -3.00
C LYS A 114 19.01 21.36 -1.61
N TYR A 115 18.48 22.05 -0.61
CA TYR A 115 18.30 21.47 0.72
C TYR A 115 16.97 20.73 0.79
N SER A 116 17.01 19.52 1.35
CA SER A 116 15.85 18.65 1.48
C SER A 116 15.70 18.18 2.92
N ILE A 117 14.47 18.20 3.44
CA ILE A 117 14.22 17.84 4.84
C ILE A 117 14.42 16.35 5.04
N THR A 118 15.30 15.98 5.97
CA THR A 118 15.51 14.59 6.38
C THR A 118 14.74 14.28 7.66
N ILE A 119 14.89 15.12 8.69
CA ILE A 119 14.25 14.96 10.00
C ILE A 119 13.75 16.33 10.49
N GLY A 120 12.58 16.41 11.13
CA GLY A 120 12.13 17.69 11.70
C GLY A 120 10.93 17.59 12.62
N ALA A 121 10.73 18.61 13.45
CA ALA A 121 9.50 18.77 14.22
C ALA A 121 8.33 19.02 13.25
N PRO A 122 7.14 18.43 13.47
CA PRO A 122 5.99 18.62 12.59
C PRO A 122 5.72 20.09 12.27
N GLU A 123 5.89 20.96 13.27
CA GLU A 123 5.69 22.39 13.18
C GLU A 123 6.68 23.06 12.24
N LYS A 124 7.97 22.75 12.40
CA LYS A 124 9.05 23.31 11.58
C LYS A 124 9.02 22.79 10.14
N ILE A 125 8.55 21.56 9.93
CA ILE A 125 8.35 21.02 8.58
C ILE A 125 7.25 21.83 7.85
N LEU A 126 6.14 22.12 8.52
CA LEU A 126 5.06 22.93 7.95
C LEU A 126 5.51 24.38 7.68
N GLU A 127 6.20 25.01 8.63
CA GLU A 127 6.76 26.36 8.47
C GLU A 127 7.68 26.43 7.25
N HIS A 128 8.64 25.49 7.16
CA HIS A 128 9.55 25.40 6.02
C HIS A 128 8.79 25.25 4.70
N LEU A 129 7.74 24.43 4.67
CA LEU A 129 6.90 24.21 3.49
C LEU A 129 6.20 25.51 3.04
N LEU A 130 5.57 26.23 3.99
CA LEU A 130 4.90 27.51 3.74
C LEU A 130 5.88 28.59 3.28
N GLU A 131 7.08 28.62 3.85
CA GLU A 131 8.09 29.63 3.55
C GLU A 131 8.68 29.46 2.14
N THR A 132 8.98 28.22 1.74
CA THR A 132 9.86 27.96 0.60
C THR A 132 9.17 27.59 -0.72
N GLN A 133 7.93 27.06 -0.72
CA GLN A 133 7.45 26.33 -1.92
C GLN A 133 6.02 26.58 -2.39
N ILE A 134 5.17 27.33 -1.68
CA ILE A 134 3.75 27.39 -2.05
C ILE A 134 3.45 28.37 -3.21
N LEU A 135 4.29 29.39 -3.40
CA LEU A 135 4.10 30.43 -4.41
C LEU A 135 5.03 30.34 -5.62
N CYS A 136 5.93 29.36 -5.64
CA CYS A 136 6.69 29.06 -6.86
C CYS A 136 5.68 28.62 -7.92
N LYS A 137 5.42 29.48 -8.90
CA LYS A 137 4.60 29.17 -10.08
C LYS A 137 5.06 27.82 -10.60
N ASP A 138 4.14 26.86 -10.63
CA ASP A 138 4.35 25.53 -11.18
C ASP A 138 5.03 25.70 -12.55
N ASN A 139 6.31 25.31 -12.70
CA ASN A 139 6.94 24.91 -13.97
C ASN A 139 8.44 24.56 -13.89
N GLU A 140 9.21 24.94 -12.86
CA GLU A 140 10.69 24.78 -12.97
C GLU A 140 11.42 23.99 -11.87
N THR A 141 10.76 23.57 -10.78
CA THR A 141 11.41 22.64 -9.85
C THR A 141 10.54 21.43 -9.57
N ASN A 142 11.06 20.26 -9.95
CA ASN A 142 10.51 18.91 -9.80
C ASN A 142 10.35 18.47 -8.32
N ASP A 143 10.20 19.41 -7.38
CA ASP A 143 10.15 19.07 -5.97
C ASP A 143 8.74 18.69 -5.55
N ASN A 144 8.59 17.39 -5.32
CA ASN A 144 7.36 16.81 -4.82
C ASN A 144 7.21 16.99 -3.31
N PHE A 145 8.03 17.80 -2.64
CA PHE A 145 8.00 17.97 -1.18
C PHE A 145 6.61 18.34 -0.63
N VAL A 146 5.90 19.30 -1.25
CA VAL A 146 4.52 19.65 -0.84
C VAL A 146 3.59 18.45 -0.99
N GLU A 147 3.76 17.68 -2.06
CA GLU A 147 2.98 16.47 -2.29
C GLU A 147 3.35 15.37 -1.28
N ASP A 148 4.63 15.18 -0.96
CA ASP A 148 5.10 14.21 0.04
C ASP A 148 4.51 14.51 1.41
N PHE A 149 4.50 15.79 1.80
CA PHE A 149 3.86 16.25 3.02
C PHE A 149 2.36 15.93 2.98
N LEU A 150 1.64 16.36 1.95
CA LEU A 150 0.19 16.20 1.86
C LEU A 150 -0.24 14.72 1.71
N MET A 151 0.60 13.86 1.16
CA MET A 151 0.36 12.42 1.12
C MET A 151 0.55 11.73 2.48
N THR A 152 1.32 12.31 3.40
CA THR A 152 1.77 11.59 4.61
C THR A 152 1.53 12.32 5.93
N TYR A 153 1.05 13.58 5.91
CA TYR A 153 0.86 14.39 7.12
C TYR A 153 -0.02 13.70 8.17
N ILE A 154 -1.00 12.91 7.74
CA ILE A 154 -1.89 12.12 8.61
C ILE A 154 -1.12 11.22 9.60
N VAL A 155 0.12 10.83 9.28
CA VAL A 155 0.98 9.99 10.13
C VAL A 155 1.57 10.76 11.31
N PHE A 156 1.85 12.06 11.16
CA PHE A 156 2.67 12.81 12.12
C PHE A 156 2.10 14.16 12.55
N LEU A 157 1.09 14.68 11.87
CA LEU A 157 0.47 15.96 12.16
C LEU A 157 -1.06 15.87 12.00
N PRO A 158 -1.81 15.52 13.05
CA PRO A 158 -3.27 15.43 12.96
C PRO A 158 -3.89 16.79 12.66
N VAL A 159 -5.05 16.79 12.00
CA VAL A 159 -5.75 18.02 11.57
C VAL A 159 -6.08 18.97 12.73
N VAL A 160 -6.32 18.41 13.92
CA VAL A 160 -6.55 19.15 15.18
C VAL A 160 -5.38 20.07 15.55
N LYS A 161 -4.16 19.77 15.06
CA LYS A 161 -2.97 20.61 15.19
C LYS A 161 -2.70 21.42 13.92
N LEU A 162 -2.80 20.79 12.74
CA LEU A 162 -2.52 21.43 11.46
C LEU A 162 -3.41 22.67 11.21
N CYS A 163 -4.72 22.56 11.41
CA CYS A 163 -5.66 23.65 11.13
C CYS A 163 -5.40 24.89 12.00
N PRO A 164 -5.27 24.80 13.34
CA PRO A 164 -4.88 25.95 14.17
C PRO A 164 -3.54 26.57 13.79
N MET A 165 -2.55 25.75 13.41
CA MET A 165 -1.25 26.24 12.96
C MET A 165 -1.36 27.07 11.68
N LEU A 166 -2.14 26.61 10.69
CA LEU A 166 -2.41 27.37 9.47
C LEU A 166 -3.14 28.67 9.75
N ILE A 167 -4.10 28.68 10.68
CA ILE A 167 -4.78 29.91 11.13
C ILE A 167 -3.78 30.87 11.77
N SER A 168 -2.90 30.37 12.65
CA SER A 168 -1.88 31.19 13.30
C SER A 168 -0.92 31.81 12.28
N TYR A 169 -0.51 31.05 11.27
CA TYR A 169 0.32 31.55 10.17
C TYR A 169 -0.44 32.57 9.30
N TYR A 170 -1.73 32.35 9.04
CA TYR A 170 -2.59 33.25 8.27
C TYR A 170 -2.78 34.62 8.95
N LYS A 171 -2.92 34.63 10.28
CA LYS A 171 -3.11 35.83 11.12
C LYS A 171 -1.77 36.47 11.55
N MET A 172 -0.65 35.88 11.15
CA MET A 172 0.67 36.40 11.48
C MET A 172 0.80 37.82 10.89
N LEU A 173 1.13 38.79 11.75
CA LEU A 173 1.26 40.23 11.44
C LEU A 173 -0.05 41.06 11.43
N ASP A 174 -1.21 40.52 11.83
CA ASP A 174 -2.49 41.28 11.92
C ASP A 174 -2.39 42.55 12.84
N GLY A 175 -1.38 42.62 13.72
CA GLY A 175 -1.12 43.76 14.63
C GLY A 175 -0.03 44.76 14.21
N ASN A 176 0.81 44.46 13.21
CA ASN A 176 1.98 45.28 12.83
C ASN A 176 1.72 46.01 11.49
N LYS A 177 0.83 47.01 11.53
CA LYS A 177 0.28 47.67 10.33
C LYS A 177 1.29 48.44 9.45
N ASN A 178 2.52 48.70 9.93
CA ASN A 178 3.42 49.67 9.30
C ASN A 178 4.69 49.10 8.65
N LEU A 179 4.97 47.79 8.69
CA LEU A 179 6.31 47.32 8.25
C LEU A 179 6.39 46.26 7.15
N ASN A 180 5.32 45.58 6.72
CA ASN A 180 5.42 44.78 5.48
C ASN A 180 4.06 44.29 4.95
N ILE A 181 3.26 45.16 4.32
CA ILE A 181 1.95 44.79 3.71
C ILE A 181 2.12 43.66 2.69
N GLU A 182 3.23 43.64 1.95
CA GLU A 182 3.49 42.59 0.96
C GLU A 182 3.67 41.22 1.63
N THR A 183 4.46 41.13 2.70
CA THR A 183 4.63 39.88 3.46
C THR A 183 3.32 39.43 4.10
N TYR A 184 2.53 40.36 4.63
CA TYR A 184 1.19 40.11 5.16
C TYR A 184 0.28 39.44 4.13
N LEU A 185 0.16 40.02 2.93
CA LEU A 185 -0.62 39.45 1.85
C LEU A 185 -0.05 38.09 1.40
N ASN A 186 1.27 37.99 1.29
CA ASN A 186 1.97 36.79 0.87
C ASN A 186 1.66 35.58 1.76
N ASN A 187 1.60 35.76 3.08
CA ASN A 187 1.27 34.70 4.02
C ASN A 187 -0.14 34.14 3.79
N LYS A 188 -1.12 35.02 3.56
CA LYS A 188 -2.50 34.62 3.28
C LYS A 188 -2.58 33.82 1.97
N ARG A 189 -1.88 34.28 0.92
CA ARG A 189 -1.79 33.56 -0.36
C ARG A 189 -1.18 32.17 -0.21
N LYS A 190 -0.11 32.04 0.58
CA LYS A 190 0.54 30.75 0.88
C LYS A 190 -0.43 29.80 1.58
N VAL A 191 -1.19 30.26 2.58
CA VAL A 191 -2.17 29.41 3.26
C VAL A 191 -3.26 28.96 2.29
N VAL A 192 -3.81 29.86 1.47
CA VAL A 192 -4.85 29.49 0.49
C VAL A 192 -4.31 28.54 -0.58
N GLY A 193 -3.09 28.77 -1.07
CA GLY A 193 -2.40 27.87 -1.99
C GLY A 193 -2.15 26.49 -1.39
N PHE A 194 -1.80 26.42 -0.10
CA PHE A 194 -1.67 25.17 0.65
C PHE A 194 -3.00 24.41 0.68
N ILE A 195 -4.08 25.10 1.08
CA ILE A 195 -5.43 24.51 1.19
C ILE A 195 -5.88 23.95 -0.15
N LYS A 196 -5.66 24.70 -1.25
CA LYS A 196 -5.97 24.23 -2.60
C LYS A 196 -5.23 22.93 -2.95
N LYS A 197 -3.90 22.91 -2.78
CA LYS A 197 -3.09 21.70 -3.03
C LYS A 197 -3.49 20.54 -2.11
N TRP A 198 -3.83 20.82 -0.85
CA TRP A 198 -4.31 19.84 0.12
C TRP A 198 -5.61 19.20 -0.35
N CYS A 199 -6.60 20.00 -0.75
CA CYS A 199 -7.85 19.53 -1.31
C CYS A 199 -7.63 18.66 -2.57
N ASP A 200 -6.78 19.10 -3.50
CA ASP A 200 -6.52 18.37 -4.76
C ASP A 200 -5.88 16.99 -4.54
N ILE A 201 -5.03 16.86 -3.52
CA ILE A 201 -4.31 15.61 -3.20
C ILE A 201 -5.14 14.70 -2.32
N ALA A 202 -5.76 15.24 -1.26
CA ALA A 202 -6.53 14.47 -0.28
C ALA A 202 -7.96 14.16 -0.75
N LYS A 203 -8.51 14.91 -1.72
CA LYS A 203 -9.83 14.70 -2.34
C LYS A 203 -10.94 14.49 -1.31
N ASP A 204 -11.72 13.42 -1.42
CA ASP A 204 -12.86 13.14 -0.54
C ASP A 204 -12.45 13.09 0.94
N ALA A 205 -11.24 12.60 1.26
CA ALA A 205 -10.74 12.54 2.63
C ALA A 205 -10.52 13.92 3.26
N PHE A 206 -10.38 14.97 2.46
CA PHE A 206 -10.32 16.36 2.92
C PHE A 206 -11.67 16.85 3.46
N TYR A 207 -12.77 16.43 2.83
CA TYR A 207 -14.12 16.87 3.19
C TYR A 207 -14.77 15.99 4.27
N GLU A 208 -14.26 14.77 4.49
CA GLU A 208 -14.79 13.86 5.51
C GLU A 208 -14.53 14.31 6.96
N ASP A 209 -13.57 15.20 7.19
CA ASP A 209 -13.19 15.65 8.53
C ASP A 209 -13.86 16.97 8.90
N TYR A 210 -14.76 16.93 9.88
CA TYR A 210 -15.50 18.11 10.36
C TYR A 210 -14.58 19.25 10.83
N ILE A 211 -13.38 18.95 11.34
CA ILE A 211 -12.42 19.98 11.77
C ILE A 211 -11.95 20.81 10.58
N ILE A 212 -11.75 20.18 9.42
CA ILE A 212 -11.39 20.87 8.18
C ILE A 212 -12.54 21.77 7.73
N SER A 213 -13.79 21.31 7.80
CA SER A 213 -14.95 22.14 7.46
C SER A 213 -15.04 23.40 8.34
N GLN A 214 -14.85 23.27 9.66
CA GLN A 214 -14.82 24.42 10.58
C GLN A 214 -13.67 25.38 10.25
N PHE A 215 -12.48 24.84 9.98
CA PHE A 215 -11.31 25.61 9.56
C PHE A 215 -11.55 26.40 8.26
N LEU A 216 -12.17 25.78 7.25
CA LEU A 216 -12.49 26.45 5.99
C LEU A 216 -13.46 27.62 6.19
N GLN A 217 -14.48 27.45 7.05
CA GLN A 217 -15.42 28.52 7.39
C GLN A 217 -14.72 29.69 8.08
N GLU A 218 -13.80 29.41 9.02
CA GLU A 218 -13.02 30.46 9.68
C GLU A 218 -12.12 31.21 8.69
N ILE A 219 -11.39 30.50 7.82
CA ILE A 219 -10.54 31.11 6.79
C ILE A 219 -11.37 31.94 5.82
N MET A 220 -12.53 31.44 5.38
CA MET A 220 -13.43 32.17 4.49
C MET A 220 -13.94 33.47 5.13
N ASN A 221 -14.33 33.44 6.41
CA ASN A 221 -14.77 34.64 7.13
C ASN A 221 -13.63 35.66 7.27
N ASN A 222 -12.42 35.22 7.59
CA ASN A 222 -11.25 36.10 7.67
C ASN A 222 -10.93 36.71 6.29
N LEU A 223 -10.94 35.93 5.21
CA LEU A 223 -10.71 36.41 3.84
C LEU A 223 -11.79 37.38 3.37
N ARG A 224 -13.05 37.23 3.79
CA ARG A 224 -14.13 38.19 3.51
C ARG A 224 -13.88 39.54 4.15
N ILE A 225 -13.27 39.57 5.33
CA ILE A 225 -12.87 40.82 6.00
C ILE A 225 -11.64 41.40 5.30
N ASP A 226 -10.60 40.58 5.11
CA ASP A 226 -9.34 41.00 4.51
C ASP A 226 -9.51 41.52 3.07
N SER A 227 -10.37 40.89 2.26
CA SER A 227 -10.62 41.30 0.86
C SER A 227 -11.42 42.60 0.72
N LYS A 228 -12.13 43.03 1.77
CA LYS A 228 -12.73 44.38 1.83
C LYS A 228 -11.66 45.46 1.99
N ILE A 229 -10.59 45.15 2.73
CA ILE A 229 -9.46 46.05 2.98
C ILE A 229 -8.47 46.01 1.81
N HIS A 230 -8.13 44.81 1.33
CA HIS A 230 -7.17 44.56 0.26
C HIS A 230 -7.84 43.80 -0.89
N GLN A 231 -8.22 44.51 -1.96
CA GLN A 231 -8.89 43.89 -3.13
C GLN A 231 -8.08 42.78 -3.80
N SER A 232 -6.77 42.76 -3.63
CA SER A 232 -5.87 41.75 -4.19
C SER A 232 -6.03 40.35 -3.59
N LEU A 233 -6.86 40.18 -2.54
CA LEU A 233 -7.21 38.89 -1.93
C LEU A 233 -8.55 38.30 -2.43
N LYS A 234 -9.22 38.98 -3.38
CA LYS A 234 -10.51 38.51 -3.93
C LYS A 234 -10.38 37.20 -4.70
N GLU A 235 -9.24 36.94 -5.32
CA GLU A 235 -9.01 35.67 -6.05
C GLU A 235 -8.90 34.51 -5.07
N GLU A 236 -8.17 34.70 -3.98
CA GLU A 236 -7.98 33.74 -2.91
C GLU A 236 -9.30 33.44 -2.19
N LEU A 237 -10.14 34.46 -1.96
CA LEU A 237 -11.49 34.25 -1.45
C LEU A 237 -12.32 33.36 -2.37
N LYS A 238 -12.31 33.62 -3.69
CA LYS A 238 -13.04 32.79 -4.68
C LYS A 238 -12.56 31.34 -4.69
N ILE A 239 -11.25 31.10 -4.50
CA ILE A 239 -10.69 29.75 -4.41
C ILE A 239 -11.30 29.02 -3.21
N ILE A 240 -11.32 29.64 -2.03
CA ILE A 240 -11.89 29.03 -0.83
C ILE A 240 -13.40 28.84 -0.95
N GLU A 241 -14.13 29.82 -1.47
CA GLU A 241 -15.57 29.69 -1.73
C GLU A 241 -15.86 28.51 -2.67
N SER A 242 -15.09 28.38 -3.75
CA SER A 242 -15.21 27.24 -4.67
C SER A 242 -14.92 25.89 -4.01
N ILE A 243 -13.97 25.82 -3.08
CA ILE A 243 -13.66 24.58 -2.34
C ILE A 243 -14.83 24.22 -1.41
N VAL A 244 -15.36 25.20 -0.66
CA VAL A 244 -16.50 25.00 0.23
C VAL A 244 -17.76 24.61 -0.54
N ASP A 245 -18.03 25.23 -1.69
CA ASP A 245 -19.20 24.91 -2.53
C ASP A 245 -19.10 23.51 -3.19
N SER A 246 -17.86 23.05 -3.42
CA SER A 246 -17.56 21.74 -3.98
C SER A 246 -17.73 20.60 -2.97
N ASP A 247 -17.91 20.90 -1.68
CA ASP A 247 -18.10 19.90 -0.64
C ASP A 247 -19.29 18.98 -0.99
N PRO A 248 -19.04 17.66 -1.17
CA PRO A 248 -20.09 16.69 -1.44
C PRO A 248 -20.90 16.32 -0.19
N TYR A 249 -20.47 16.72 1.01
CA TYR A 249 -21.07 16.36 2.30
C TYR A 249 -21.83 17.52 2.97
N SER A 250 -21.96 18.68 2.32
CA SER A 250 -22.73 19.80 2.89
C SER A 250 -24.22 19.41 3.08
N GLU A 251 -24.83 19.91 4.15
CA GLU A 251 -26.20 19.55 4.59
C GLU A 251 -27.28 19.71 3.49
N SER A 252 -27.01 20.47 2.43
CA SER A 252 -27.93 20.72 1.32
C SER A 252 -27.91 19.65 0.21
N LYS A 253 -26.93 18.73 0.19
CA LYS A 253 -26.83 17.65 -0.80
C LYS A 253 -27.15 16.31 -0.13
N GLU A 254 -28.41 15.86 -0.22
CA GLU A 254 -28.89 14.59 0.34
C GLU A 254 -27.91 13.42 0.13
N ASN A 255 -27.25 13.00 1.22
CA ASN A 255 -26.51 11.73 1.28
C ASN A 255 -27.51 10.57 1.09
N LYS A 256 -27.69 10.12 -0.15
CA LYS A 256 -28.36 8.84 -0.44
C LYS A 256 -27.54 7.72 0.19
N LYS A 257 -27.92 7.32 1.41
CA LYS A 257 -27.37 6.17 2.12
C LYS A 257 -27.44 4.95 1.22
N VAL A 258 -26.30 4.35 0.88
CA VAL A 258 -26.27 3.13 0.08
C VAL A 258 -26.41 1.95 1.04
N LYS A 259 -27.50 1.19 0.90
CA LYS A 259 -27.70 -0.06 1.64
C LYS A 259 -26.99 -1.19 0.91
N PHE A 260 -26.02 -1.81 1.56
CA PHE A 260 -25.35 -3.02 1.11
C PHE A 260 -25.98 -4.25 1.77
N LEU A 261 -26.44 -5.18 0.95
CA LEU A 261 -26.74 -6.52 1.39
C LEU A 261 -25.54 -7.39 1.02
N TRP A 262 -24.68 -7.72 1.99
CA TRP A 262 -23.60 -8.69 1.77
C TRP A 262 -24.19 -10.10 1.72
N ARG A 263 -24.70 -10.46 0.54
CA ARG A 263 -25.01 -11.83 0.16
C ARG A 263 -24.02 -12.24 -0.92
N LYS A 264 -23.21 -13.25 -0.61
CA LYS A 264 -22.39 -13.97 -1.59
C LYS A 264 -23.29 -14.37 -2.77
N GLY A 265 -23.09 -13.77 -3.94
CA GLY A 265 -23.88 -14.02 -5.15
C GLY A 265 -25.27 -13.37 -5.22
N SER A 266 -25.53 -12.25 -4.55
CA SER A 266 -26.73 -11.44 -4.81
C SER A 266 -26.41 -10.32 -5.80
N ARG A 267 -27.29 -10.14 -6.79
CA ARG A 267 -27.21 -9.17 -7.91
C ARG A 267 -26.87 -7.74 -7.49
N ASP A 268 -27.10 -7.38 -6.23
CA ASP A 268 -26.97 -6.03 -5.69
C ASP A 268 -25.55 -5.48 -5.55
N VAL A 269 -24.53 -6.31 -5.31
CA VAL A 269 -23.16 -5.78 -5.05
C VAL A 269 -22.50 -5.28 -6.34
N ALA A 270 -22.77 -5.99 -7.44
CA ALA A 270 -22.12 -5.76 -8.72
C ALA A 270 -22.70 -4.59 -9.52
N GLU A 271 -23.98 -4.25 -9.32
CA GLU A 271 -24.58 -3.03 -9.88
C GLU A 271 -24.24 -1.76 -9.07
N LYS A 272 -23.86 -1.89 -7.79
CA LYS A 272 -23.73 -0.76 -6.84
C LYS A 272 -22.30 -0.32 -6.52
N LEU A 273 -21.26 -1.09 -6.88
CA LEU A 273 -19.85 -0.69 -6.75
C LEU A 273 -19.41 0.47 -7.67
N ARG A 274 -20.34 1.19 -8.30
CA ARG A 274 -20.05 2.42 -9.05
C ARG A 274 -19.48 3.56 -8.19
N LYS A 275 -19.50 3.43 -6.86
CA LYS A 275 -18.97 4.43 -5.92
C LYS A 275 -18.07 3.78 -4.86
N PRO A 276 -17.00 4.48 -4.42
CA PRO A 276 -16.20 4.02 -3.29
C PRO A 276 -17.04 3.82 -2.02
N LEU A 277 -16.71 2.79 -1.26
CA LEU A 277 -17.32 2.51 0.04
C LEU A 277 -16.89 3.57 1.06
N ARG A 278 -17.87 4.04 1.84
CA ARG A 278 -17.73 5.08 2.86
C ARG A 278 -17.96 4.51 4.27
N PRO A 279 -17.46 5.18 5.33
CA PRO A 279 -17.63 4.74 6.71
C PRO A 279 -19.09 4.43 7.10
N GLN A 280 -20.02 5.32 6.74
CA GLN A 280 -21.44 5.23 7.13
C GLN A 280 -22.26 4.30 6.22
N ASP A 281 -21.65 3.69 5.22
CA ASP A 281 -22.35 2.76 4.34
C ASP A 281 -22.80 1.53 5.15
N GLU A 282 -24.08 1.19 5.02
CA GLU A 282 -24.69 0.13 5.83
C GLU A 282 -24.49 -1.22 5.17
N THR A 283 -24.06 -2.22 5.94
CA THR A 283 -23.95 -3.62 5.53
C THR A 283 -24.78 -4.51 6.43
N ILE A 284 -25.37 -5.56 5.86
CA ILE A 284 -26.01 -6.63 6.61
C ILE A 284 -25.06 -7.82 6.69
N PHE A 285 -24.66 -8.20 7.90
CA PHE A 285 -23.67 -9.23 8.15
C PHE A 285 -24.21 -10.33 9.08
N LYS A 286 -23.79 -11.58 8.84
CA LYS A 286 -24.12 -12.71 9.70
C LYS A 286 -22.99 -12.96 10.69
N VAL A 287 -23.33 -13.07 11.97
CA VAL A 287 -22.41 -13.46 13.04
C VAL A 287 -22.84 -14.82 13.56
N TYR A 288 -21.98 -15.81 13.40
CA TYR A 288 -22.27 -17.21 13.69
C TYR A 288 -21.87 -17.61 15.11
N CYS A 289 -22.53 -18.62 15.66
CA CYS A 289 -22.20 -19.28 16.91
C CYS A 289 -21.52 -20.63 16.64
N ALA A 290 -21.02 -21.29 17.70
CA ALA A 290 -20.34 -22.59 17.60
C ALA A 290 -21.24 -23.70 17.03
N ASP A 291 -22.55 -23.64 17.25
CA ASP A 291 -23.56 -24.55 16.73
C ASP A 291 -24.02 -24.21 15.29
N HIS A 292 -23.33 -23.28 14.64
CA HIS A 292 -23.61 -22.77 13.28
C HIS A 292 -24.93 -22.02 13.12
N THR A 293 -25.65 -21.76 14.21
CA THR A 293 -26.71 -20.75 14.21
C THR A 293 -26.08 -19.36 14.02
N TYR A 294 -26.87 -18.37 13.61
CA TYR A 294 -26.36 -17.02 13.41
C TYR A 294 -27.40 -15.97 13.74
N THR A 295 -26.90 -14.80 14.14
CA THR A 295 -27.70 -13.57 14.16
C THR A 295 -27.31 -12.69 12.99
N THR A 296 -28.28 -11.92 12.50
CA THR A 296 -28.05 -10.96 11.42
C THR A 296 -27.98 -9.55 11.99
N LEU A 297 -26.86 -8.89 11.77
CA LEU A 297 -26.61 -7.52 12.21
C LEU A 297 -26.64 -6.57 11.04
N LYS A 298 -27.14 -5.37 11.29
CA LYS A 298 -27.03 -4.23 10.40
C LYS A 298 -25.92 -3.35 10.97
N LEU A 299 -24.81 -3.26 10.26
CA LEU A 299 -23.58 -2.59 10.67
C LEU A 299 -23.25 -1.47 9.69
N THR A 300 -22.44 -0.50 10.09
CA THR A 300 -21.75 0.42 9.18
C THR A 300 -20.34 -0.13 8.89
N MET A 301 -19.67 0.36 7.84
CA MET A 301 -18.32 -0.11 7.50
C MET A 301 -17.29 0.21 8.59
N ASP A 302 -17.51 1.28 9.35
CA ASP A 302 -16.67 1.71 10.46
C ASP A 302 -17.06 1.14 11.83
N THR A 303 -18.08 0.27 11.91
CA THR A 303 -18.49 -0.33 13.20
C THR A 303 -17.32 -1.12 13.81
N PRO A 304 -16.87 -0.79 15.04
CA PRO A 304 -15.75 -1.47 15.70
C PRO A 304 -16.16 -2.86 16.23
N ALA A 305 -15.18 -3.74 16.45
CA ALA A 305 -15.41 -5.10 16.95
C ALA A 305 -16.20 -5.12 18.27
N SER A 306 -15.87 -4.23 19.21
CA SER A 306 -16.57 -4.08 20.51
C SER A 306 -18.08 -3.85 20.32
N GLN A 307 -18.46 -3.00 19.38
CA GLN A 307 -19.86 -2.74 19.07
C GLN A 307 -20.51 -3.94 18.38
N ILE A 308 -19.80 -4.65 17.49
CA ILE A 308 -20.29 -5.89 16.87
C ILE A 308 -20.56 -6.95 17.94
N ILE A 309 -19.65 -7.12 18.90
CA ILE A 309 -19.80 -8.06 20.04
C ILE A 309 -21.05 -7.70 20.85
N SER A 310 -21.19 -6.43 21.24
CA SER A 310 -22.35 -5.97 22.02
C SER A 310 -23.67 -6.21 21.30
N LEU A 311 -23.77 -5.85 20.02
CA LEU A 311 -24.97 -6.03 19.21
C LEU A 311 -25.31 -7.51 18.98
N ALA A 312 -24.29 -8.35 18.80
CA ALA A 312 -24.48 -9.79 18.64
C ALA A 312 -24.93 -10.44 19.96
N ALA A 313 -24.28 -10.10 21.07
CA ALA A 313 -24.59 -10.62 22.40
C ALA A 313 -26.02 -10.27 22.81
N GLU A 314 -26.45 -9.03 22.60
CA GLU A 314 -27.82 -8.57 22.87
C GLU A 314 -28.85 -9.41 22.09
N LYS A 315 -28.65 -9.59 20.78
CA LYS A 315 -29.58 -10.38 19.96
C LYS A 315 -29.59 -11.88 20.28
N LEU A 316 -28.50 -12.40 20.83
CA LEU A 316 -28.37 -13.80 21.22
C LEU A 316 -28.77 -14.05 22.68
N GLY A 317 -29.07 -13.00 23.45
CA GLY A 317 -29.38 -13.10 24.88
C GLY A 317 -28.17 -13.54 25.73
N LEU A 318 -26.95 -13.28 25.28
CA LEU A 318 -25.71 -13.62 25.98
C LEU A 318 -25.31 -12.49 26.93
N LYS A 319 -24.76 -12.84 28.10
CA LYS A 319 -24.18 -11.85 29.02
C LYS A 319 -22.90 -11.26 28.42
N ASN A 320 -22.82 -9.94 28.36
CA ASN A 320 -21.68 -9.22 27.82
C ASN A 320 -20.64 -8.91 28.91
N ASP A 321 -20.06 -9.96 29.51
CA ASP A 321 -19.17 -9.86 30.68
C ASP A 321 -17.67 -9.83 30.28
N ASN A 322 -17.34 -9.29 29.11
CA ASN A 322 -15.98 -9.32 28.49
C ASN A 322 -15.38 -10.72 28.27
N THR A 323 -16.20 -11.77 28.35
CA THR A 323 -15.81 -13.16 28.11
C THR A 323 -16.00 -13.58 26.65
N LEU A 324 -16.63 -12.74 25.84
CA LEU A 324 -16.94 -13.01 24.44
C LEU A 324 -15.84 -12.46 23.52
N ALA A 325 -15.49 -13.23 22.51
CA ALA A 325 -14.57 -12.84 21.46
C ALA A 325 -15.23 -12.91 20.08
N LEU A 326 -14.91 -11.91 19.27
CA LEU A 326 -15.23 -11.90 17.84
C LEU A 326 -14.04 -12.47 17.07
N CYS A 327 -14.30 -13.42 16.17
CA CYS A 327 -13.23 -14.05 15.39
C CYS A 327 -13.63 -14.34 13.95
N GLU A 328 -12.67 -14.28 13.05
CA GLU A 328 -12.78 -14.91 11.74
C GLU A 328 -12.45 -16.40 11.88
N VAL A 329 -13.34 -17.27 11.39
CA VAL A 329 -13.01 -18.67 11.07
C VAL A 329 -12.83 -18.78 9.57
N ARG A 330 -11.65 -19.22 9.13
CA ARG A 330 -11.28 -19.39 7.72
C ARG A 330 -11.71 -20.77 7.22
N SER A 331 -11.75 -20.96 5.91
CA SER A 331 -12.13 -22.25 5.30
C SER A 331 -11.16 -23.39 5.61
N ASN A 332 -9.92 -23.09 6.01
CA ASN A 332 -8.93 -24.06 6.48
C ASN A 332 -9.07 -24.37 7.99
N GLY A 333 -10.03 -23.77 8.69
CA GLY A 333 -10.26 -23.92 10.13
C GLY A 333 -9.41 -23.01 11.02
N GLU A 334 -8.52 -22.21 10.44
CA GLU A 334 -7.72 -21.22 11.18
C GLU A 334 -8.63 -20.12 11.74
N LYS A 335 -8.33 -19.68 12.96
CA LYS A 335 -9.13 -18.72 13.72
C LYS A 335 -8.30 -17.47 13.97
N THR A 336 -8.83 -16.31 13.61
CA THR A 336 -8.16 -15.02 13.85
C THR A 336 -9.07 -14.15 14.71
N LEU A 337 -8.58 -13.74 15.89
CA LEU A 337 -9.32 -12.90 16.81
C LEU A 337 -9.26 -11.43 16.39
N PHE A 338 -10.39 -10.72 16.51
CA PHE A 338 -10.44 -9.28 16.38
C PHE A 338 -10.28 -8.62 17.74
N LYS A 339 -9.51 -7.53 17.78
CA LYS A 339 -9.41 -6.66 18.95
C LYS A 339 -10.61 -5.72 19.00
N GLU A 340 -10.98 -5.28 20.20
CA GLU A 340 -12.15 -4.42 20.43
C GLU A 340 -12.20 -3.14 19.55
N ASN A 341 -11.04 -2.58 19.24
CA ASN A 341 -10.89 -1.36 18.44
C ASN A 341 -10.68 -1.62 16.93
N ASP A 342 -10.71 -2.88 16.48
CA ASP A 342 -10.59 -3.19 15.06
C ASP A 342 -11.85 -2.72 14.31
N VAL A 343 -11.66 -2.08 13.17
CA VAL A 343 -12.70 -1.50 12.29
C VAL A 343 -12.58 -2.08 10.87
N SER A 344 -13.60 -1.86 10.02
CA SER A 344 -13.62 -2.38 8.63
C SER A 344 -13.57 -3.92 8.57
N ILE A 345 -14.15 -4.58 9.57
CA ILE A 345 -14.05 -6.03 9.77
C ILE A 345 -14.72 -6.81 8.64
N THR A 346 -15.89 -6.34 8.18
CA THR A 346 -16.72 -7.05 7.19
C THR A 346 -16.04 -7.24 5.84
N THR A 347 -15.17 -6.31 5.44
CA THR A 347 -14.38 -6.39 4.20
C THR A 347 -13.04 -7.09 4.38
N SER A 348 -12.50 -7.11 5.59
CA SER A 348 -11.16 -7.67 5.91
C SER A 348 -11.07 -9.19 5.89
N LEU A 349 -12.21 -9.89 5.86
CA LEU A 349 -12.26 -11.35 5.89
C LEU A 349 -11.65 -11.97 4.63
N SER A 350 -11.08 -13.17 4.80
CA SER A 350 -10.62 -14.02 3.71
C SER A 350 -11.77 -14.41 2.76
N VAL A 351 -11.43 -14.96 1.58
CA VAL A 351 -12.40 -15.15 0.48
C VAL A 351 -13.63 -15.95 0.94
N ASN A 352 -13.43 -17.02 1.71
CA ASN A 352 -14.49 -17.79 2.32
C ASN A 352 -14.55 -17.67 3.85
N GLY A 353 -13.85 -16.71 4.46
CA GLY A 353 -13.91 -16.44 5.90
C GLY A 353 -15.32 -16.09 6.38
N ARG A 354 -15.60 -16.41 7.64
CA ARG A 354 -16.87 -16.09 8.32
C ARG A 354 -16.62 -15.58 9.72
N LEU A 355 -17.51 -14.71 10.18
CA LEU A 355 -17.43 -14.06 11.46
C LEU A 355 -18.20 -14.85 12.51
N PHE A 356 -17.54 -15.17 13.62
CA PHE A 356 -18.11 -15.92 14.73
C PHE A 356 -18.01 -15.14 16.02
N LEU A 357 -19.00 -15.33 16.89
CA LEU A 357 -18.99 -14.91 18.28
C LEU A 357 -18.92 -16.16 19.15
N SER A 358 -17.99 -16.17 20.10
CA SER A 358 -17.85 -17.29 21.03
C SER A 358 -17.24 -16.82 22.35
N PRO A 359 -17.55 -17.46 23.49
CA PRO A 359 -16.74 -17.32 24.69
C PRO A 359 -15.28 -17.66 24.41
N ILE A 360 -14.34 -16.92 25.01
CA ILE A 360 -12.89 -17.10 24.83
C ILE A 360 -12.46 -18.54 25.14
N GLU A 361 -13.04 -19.14 26.17
CA GLU A 361 -12.79 -20.53 26.59
C GLU A 361 -13.30 -21.60 25.61
N HIS A 362 -14.15 -21.22 24.65
CA HIS A 362 -14.77 -22.12 23.69
C HIS A 362 -14.37 -21.84 22.23
N LEU A 363 -13.35 -21.02 22.02
CA LEU A 363 -12.82 -20.73 20.69
C LEU A 363 -12.41 -22.01 19.96
N ASP A 364 -11.89 -23.01 20.67
CA ASP A 364 -11.48 -24.29 20.09
C ASP A 364 -12.66 -25.11 19.52
N ALA A 365 -13.87 -24.92 20.03
CA ALA A 365 -15.08 -25.60 19.55
C ALA A 365 -15.59 -25.05 18.21
N LEU A 366 -15.13 -23.88 17.77
CA LEU A 366 -15.52 -23.31 16.48
C LEU A 366 -15.03 -24.17 15.31
N THR A 367 -15.92 -24.42 14.35
CA THR A 367 -15.69 -25.27 13.18
C THR A 367 -16.14 -24.57 11.89
N VAL A 368 -15.62 -25.03 10.76
CA VAL A 368 -15.89 -24.48 9.42
C VAL A 368 -17.33 -24.78 9.01
N LEU A 369 -18.01 -23.81 8.39
CA LEU A 369 -19.35 -24.02 7.81
C LEU A 369 -19.26 -24.67 6.43
N ASN A 370 -20.28 -25.46 6.07
CA ASN A 370 -20.39 -26.08 4.74
C ASN A 370 -20.28 -25.07 3.58
N GLU A 371 -20.78 -23.84 3.75
CA GLU A 371 -20.71 -22.78 2.72
C GLU A 371 -19.32 -22.12 2.57
N GLN A 372 -18.36 -22.44 3.45
CA GLN A 372 -16.98 -21.99 3.36
C GLN A 372 -16.10 -22.95 2.54
N GLU A 373 -16.52 -24.20 2.35
CA GLU A 373 -15.78 -25.20 1.56
C GLU A 373 -15.74 -24.86 0.06
N GLY A 374 -16.64 -23.99 -0.40
CA GLY A 374 -16.69 -23.55 -1.79
C GLY A 374 -17.50 -24.48 -2.71
N PRO A 375 -17.34 -24.36 -4.04
CA PRO A 375 -18.11 -25.14 -5.01
C PRO A 375 -17.66 -26.61 -5.08
N ILE A 376 -18.63 -27.51 -5.24
CA ILE A 376 -18.39 -28.96 -5.45
C ILE A 376 -18.21 -29.29 -6.95
N LYS A 377 -18.75 -28.45 -7.84
CA LYS A 377 -18.66 -28.61 -9.30
C LYS A 377 -18.03 -27.37 -9.91
N GLY A 378 -17.07 -27.57 -10.82
CA GLY A 378 -16.48 -26.48 -11.60
C GLY A 378 -17.45 -25.95 -12.65
N SER A 379 -17.09 -24.82 -13.25
CA SER A 379 -17.88 -24.11 -14.27
C SER A 379 -17.21 -24.12 -15.65
N TRP A 380 -16.42 -25.17 -15.93
CA TRP A 380 -15.60 -25.28 -17.14
C TRP A 380 -16.37 -25.16 -18.46
N GLN A 381 -17.66 -25.53 -18.50
CA GLN A 381 -18.50 -25.38 -19.69
C GLN A 381 -18.71 -23.91 -20.04
N LEU A 382 -18.92 -23.05 -19.04
CA LEU A 382 -19.02 -21.60 -19.24
C LEU A 382 -17.70 -21.04 -19.73
N LEU A 383 -16.58 -21.48 -19.12
CA LEU A 383 -15.24 -21.07 -19.53
C LEU A 383 -14.90 -21.51 -20.95
N GLU A 384 -15.38 -22.67 -21.42
CA GLU A 384 -15.18 -23.09 -22.81
C GLU A 384 -15.96 -22.22 -23.79
N MET A 385 -17.18 -21.81 -23.41
CA MET A 385 -18.06 -20.97 -24.23
C MET A 385 -17.55 -19.52 -24.37
N TYR A 386 -17.01 -18.93 -23.29
CA TYR A 386 -16.57 -17.53 -23.29
C TYR A 386 -15.18 -17.35 -23.91
N GLY A 387 -14.95 -16.29 -24.68
CA GLY A 387 -13.63 -15.95 -25.25
C GLY A 387 -12.60 -15.54 -24.19
N SER A 388 -11.31 -15.85 -24.39
CA SER A 388 -10.27 -15.48 -23.40
C SER A 388 -10.06 -13.97 -23.34
N LYS A 389 -10.16 -13.30 -24.49
CA LYS A 389 -10.09 -11.84 -24.60
C LYS A 389 -11.30 -11.16 -23.95
N GLU A 390 -12.49 -11.73 -24.14
CA GLU A 390 -13.75 -11.24 -23.55
C GLU A 390 -13.72 -11.34 -22.02
N LEU A 391 -13.27 -12.49 -21.48
CA LEU A 391 -13.08 -12.67 -20.04
C LEU A 391 -12.06 -11.67 -19.48
N ALA A 392 -10.91 -11.52 -20.13
CA ALA A 392 -9.87 -10.58 -19.70
C ALA A 392 -10.34 -9.11 -19.77
N TYR A 393 -11.16 -8.76 -20.76
CA TYR A 393 -11.76 -7.44 -20.89
C TYR A 393 -12.65 -7.12 -19.69
N VAL A 394 -13.63 -7.97 -19.41
CA VAL A 394 -14.57 -7.78 -18.29
C VAL A 394 -13.85 -7.83 -16.94
N LEU A 395 -12.88 -8.74 -16.78
CA LEU A 395 -12.03 -8.82 -15.60
C LEU A 395 -11.29 -7.51 -15.35
N THR A 396 -10.72 -6.92 -16.42
CA THR A 396 -9.96 -5.67 -16.32
C THR A 396 -10.85 -4.47 -16.02
N LEU A 397 -12.04 -4.39 -16.61
CA LEU A 397 -13.01 -3.34 -16.27
C LEU A 397 -13.38 -3.39 -14.78
N TYR A 398 -13.69 -4.58 -14.28
CA TYR A 398 -14.08 -4.73 -12.87
C TYR A 398 -12.92 -4.46 -11.90
N ASP A 399 -11.72 -4.96 -12.21
CA ASP A 399 -10.54 -4.68 -11.40
C ASP A 399 -10.18 -3.18 -11.41
N TRP A 400 -10.40 -2.48 -12.53
CA TRP A 400 -10.20 -1.03 -12.63
C TRP A 400 -11.18 -0.24 -11.78
N GLU A 401 -12.45 -0.65 -11.73
CA GLU A 401 -13.46 -0.06 -10.83
C GLU A 401 -13.02 -0.20 -9.37
N LEU A 402 -12.62 -1.41 -8.95
CA LEU A 402 -12.12 -1.66 -7.60
C LEU A 402 -10.86 -0.85 -7.29
N PHE A 403 -9.90 -0.80 -8.21
CA PHE A 403 -8.64 -0.08 -8.02
C PHE A 403 -8.85 1.45 -7.89
N ASN A 404 -9.77 2.02 -8.67
CA ASN A 404 -10.09 3.44 -8.56
C ASN A 404 -10.84 3.80 -7.29
N ALA A 405 -11.62 2.87 -6.74
CA ALA A 405 -12.29 3.07 -5.47
C ALA A 405 -11.31 3.19 -4.28
N VAL A 406 -10.09 2.63 -4.41
CA VAL A 406 -9.08 2.71 -3.35
C VAL A 406 -8.58 4.15 -3.18
N HIS A 407 -8.80 4.73 -2.01
CA HIS A 407 -8.20 6.01 -1.65
C HIS A 407 -6.72 5.81 -1.27
N PRO A 408 -5.79 6.71 -1.67
CA PRO A 408 -4.37 6.59 -1.34
C PRO A 408 -4.07 6.45 0.15
N TYR A 409 -4.84 7.10 1.02
CA TYR A 409 -4.67 6.98 2.46
C TYR A 409 -5.05 5.61 3.03
N GLU A 410 -5.88 4.81 2.33
CA GLU A 410 -6.18 3.44 2.77
C GLU A 410 -4.89 2.59 2.83
N LEU A 411 -3.90 2.85 1.97
CA LEU A 411 -2.60 2.19 2.04
C LEU A 411 -1.85 2.57 3.32
N ILE A 412 -1.92 3.84 3.75
CA ILE A 412 -1.30 4.29 5.00
C ILE A 412 -2.02 3.68 6.19
N TYR A 413 -3.35 3.75 6.24
CA TYR A 413 -4.14 3.17 7.33
C TYR A 413 -3.87 1.67 7.45
N GLN A 414 -3.77 0.96 6.33
CA GLN A 414 -3.46 -0.46 6.31
C GLN A 414 -2.06 -0.76 6.89
N VAL A 415 -1.03 -0.03 6.44
CA VAL A 415 0.36 -0.30 6.80
C VAL A 415 0.72 0.18 8.21
N PHE A 416 0.21 1.35 8.62
CA PHE A 416 0.52 1.94 9.93
C PHE A 416 -0.42 1.44 11.04
N GLY A 417 -1.56 0.84 10.65
CA GLY A 417 -2.58 0.26 11.54
C GLY A 417 -3.86 1.08 11.57
N ARG A 418 -4.97 0.50 11.10
CA ARG A 418 -6.28 1.15 10.91
C ARG A 418 -6.81 1.81 12.20
N HIS A 419 -6.66 1.10 13.32
CA HIS A 419 -7.08 1.54 14.66
C HIS A 419 -6.38 2.82 15.13
N LYS A 420 -5.21 3.18 14.59
CA LYS A 420 -4.52 4.44 14.95
C LYS A 420 -5.20 5.66 14.34
N PHE A 421 -5.93 5.47 13.25
CA PHE A 421 -6.59 6.53 12.51
C PHE A 421 -8.11 6.51 12.67
N ASN A 422 -8.69 5.41 13.17
CA ASN A 422 -10.13 5.16 13.17
C ASN A 422 -10.76 5.38 11.79
N LYS A 423 -10.06 4.91 10.74
CA LYS A 423 -10.50 5.00 9.35
C LYS A 423 -10.62 3.61 8.74
N ILE A 424 -11.61 3.44 7.86
CA ILE A 424 -11.82 2.20 7.12
C ILE A 424 -10.79 2.02 6.00
N THR A 425 -10.59 0.79 5.56
CA THR A 425 -9.79 0.44 4.37
C THR A 425 -10.58 -0.48 3.44
N ALA A 426 -11.91 -0.31 3.43
CA ALA A 426 -12.84 -1.23 2.80
C ALA A 426 -12.54 -1.43 1.30
N ASN A 427 -12.23 -0.36 0.57
CA ASN A 427 -11.98 -0.47 -0.86
C ASN A 427 -10.66 -1.20 -1.14
N LEU A 428 -9.61 -0.91 -0.35
CA LEU A 428 -8.35 -1.63 -0.43
C LEU A 428 -8.53 -3.12 -0.09
N ASP A 429 -9.30 -3.43 0.95
CA ASP A 429 -9.59 -4.79 1.39
C ASP A 429 -10.23 -5.60 0.26
N LEU A 430 -11.25 -5.03 -0.40
CA LEU A 430 -11.94 -5.67 -1.51
C LEU A 430 -11.03 -5.88 -2.72
N PHE A 431 -10.18 -4.89 -3.05
CA PHE A 431 -9.26 -5.03 -4.16
C PHE A 431 -8.16 -6.06 -3.89
N MET A 432 -7.67 -6.15 -2.65
CA MET A 432 -6.72 -7.19 -2.24
C MET A 432 -7.37 -8.58 -2.19
N ARG A 433 -8.61 -8.66 -1.70
CA ARG A 433 -9.39 -9.91 -1.72
C ARG A 433 -9.66 -10.38 -3.14
N ARG A 434 -9.90 -9.46 -4.09
CA ARG A 434 -10.08 -9.76 -5.51
C ARG A 434 -8.88 -10.48 -6.11
N PHE A 435 -7.65 -10.09 -5.75
CA PHE A 435 -6.44 -10.80 -6.18
C PHE A 435 -6.49 -12.29 -5.78
N ASN A 436 -6.80 -12.56 -4.51
CA ASN A 436 -6.90 -13.93 -3.99
C ASN A 436 -8.07 -14.70 -4.62
N GLU A 437 -9.21 -14.04 -4.84
CA GLU A 437 -10.36 -14.63 -5.50
C GLU A 437 -10.01 -15.10 -6.92
N VAL A 438 -9.34 -14.27 -7.74
CA VAL A 438 -8.90 -14.66 -9.09
C VAL A 438 -7.88 -15.80 -9.04
N GLN A 439 -6.92 -15.75 -8.11
CA GLN A 439 -5.93 -16.81 -7.91
C GLN A 439 -6.60 -18.15 -7.58
N PHE A 440 -7.51 -18.17 -6.61
CA PHE A 440 -8.20 -19.39 -6.19
C PHE A 440 -9.26 -19.84 -7.19
N TRP A 441 -9.83 -18.95 -8.01
CA TRP A 441 -10.70 -19.31 -9.12
C TRP A 441 -9.98 -20.20 -10.13
N VAL A 442 -8.76 -19.82 -10.53
CA VAL A 442 -7.92 -20.65 -11.41
C VAL A 442 -7.66 -22.03 -10.80
N CYS A 443 -7.28 -22.07 -9.52
CA CYS A 443 -7.03 -23.33 -8.81
C CYS A 443 -8.28 -24.21 -8.77
N SER A 444 -9.43 -23.62 -8.40
CA SER A 444 -10.71 -24.32 -8.24
C SER A 444 -11.19 -24.94 -9.54
N GLU A 445 -11.18 -24.17 -10.63
CA GLU A 445 -11.65 -24.64 -11.93
C GLU A 445 -10.79 -25.78 -12.48
N ILE A 446 -9.47 -25.72 -12.29
CA ILE A 446 -8.56 -26.80 -12.70
C ILE A 446 -8.76 -28.04 -11.84
N CYS A 447 -8.81 -27.90 -10.51
CA CYS A 447 -8.92 -29.03 -9.58
C CYS A 447 -10.30 -29.69 -9.58
N LEU A 448 -11.35 -28.98 -10.01
CA LEU A 448 -12.70 -29.54 -10.18
C LEU A 448 -12.93 -30.14 -11.58
N CYS A 449 -11.96 -30.03 -12.50
CA CYS A 449 -12.08 -30.58 -13.85
C CYS A 449 -11.50 -32.01 -13.92
N SER A 450 -12.37 -33.01 -13.74
CA SER A 450 -11.98 -34.43 -13.76
C SER A 450 -11.41 -34.90 -15.10
N ASN A 451 -12.00 -34.47 -16.21
CA ASN A 451 -11.56 -34.87 -17.54
C ASN A 451 -10.23 -34.22 -17.94
N LEU A 452 -9.20 -35.03 -18.19
CA LEU A 452 -7.86 -34.57 -18.54
C LEU A 452 -7.83 -33.66 -19.78
N GLY A 453 -8.56 -33.99 -20.85
CA GLY A 453 -8.55 -33.19 -22.09
C GLY A 453 -9.18 -31.80 -21.89
N LYS A 454 -10.27 -31.72 -21.12
CA LYS A 454 -10.89 -30.45 -20.73
C LYS A 454 -9.99 -29.66 -19.78
N ARG A 455 -9.33 -30.33 -18.83
CA ARG A 455 -8.37 -29.70 -17.91
C ARG A 455 -7.16 -29.09 -18.64
N VAL A 456 -6.58 -29.78 -19.63
CA VAL A 456 -5.55 -29.20 -20.52
C VAL A 456 -6.08 -27.98 -21.29
N SER A 457 -7.35 -28.02 -21.71
CA SER A 457 -7.99 -26.91 -22.40
C SER A 457 -8.18 -25.69 -21.49
N LEU A 458 -8.56 -25.89 -20.22
CA LEU A 458 -8.63 -24.85 -19.19
C LEU A 458 -7.26 -24.26 -18.89
N LEU A 459 -6.23 -25.10 -18.75
CA LEU A 459 -4.86 -24.63 -18.53
C LEU A 459 -4.40 -23.68 -19.65
N ARG A 460 -4.62 -24.08 -20.91
CA ARG A 460 -4.40 -23.23 -22.09
C ARG A 460 -5.26 -21.96 -22.05
N LYS A 461 -6.51 -22.06 -21.59
CA LYS A 461 -7.45 -20.93 -21.49
C LYS A 461 -6.93 -19.86 -20.55
N PHE A 462 -6.48 -20.24 -19.36
CA PHE A 462 -5.95 -19.33 -18.34
C PHE A 462 -4.64 -18.68 -18.77
N ILE A 463 -3.74 -19.41 -19.43
CA ILE A 463 -2.51 -18.83 -19.99
C ILE A 463 -2.85 -17.75 -21.03
N LYS A 464 -3.83 -18.00 -21.92
CA LYS A 464 -4.30 -16.98 -22.88
C LYS A 464 -4.99 -15.80 -22.19
N LEU A 465 -5.75 -16.06 -21.14
CA LEU A 465 -6.44 -15.02 -20.38
C LEU A 465 -5.43 -14.10 -19.68
N ALA A 466 -4.40 -14.68 -19.05
CA ALA A 466 -3.28 -13.93 -18.48
C ALA A 466 -2.56 -13.07 -19.53
N LEU A 467 -2.29 -13.61 -20.72
CA LEU A 467 -1.71 -12.84 -21.83
C LEU A 467 -2.53 -11.58 -22.14
N HIS A 468 -3.86 -11.71 -22.27
CA HIS A 468 -4.73 -10.57 -22.53
C HIS A 468 -4.81 -9.59 -21.35
N CYS A 469 -4.79 -10.06 -20.09
CA CYS A 469 -4.68 -9.17 -18.94
C CYS A 469 -3.37 -8.34 -18.99
N LYS A 470 -2.25 -8.96 -19.37
CA LYS A 470 -0.98 -8.25 -19.57
C LYS A 470 -1.05 -7.23 -20.71
N GLU A 471 -1.68 -7.58 -21.84
CA GLU A 471 -1.91 -6.66 -22.97
C GLU A 471 -2.76 -5.45 -22.57
N TYR A 472 -3.75 -5.65 -21.69
CA TYR A 472 -4.57 -4.58 -21.11
C TYR A 472 -3.88 -3.86 -19.93
N GLN A 473 -2.60 -4.15 -19.68
CA GLN A 473 -1.83 -3.59 -18.57
C GLN A 473 -2.47 -3.82 -17.18
N ASN A 474 -3.30 -4.85 -17.07
CA ASN A 474 -3.83 -5.36 -15.80
C ASN A 474 -2.83 -6.38 -15.23
N LEU A 475 -1.77 -5.86 -14.62
CA LEU A 475 -0.72 -6.69 -14.04
C LEU A 475 -1.22 -7.41 -12.78
N ASN A 476 -2.20 -6.85 -12.05
CA ASN A 476 -2.79 -7.48 -10.87
C ASN A 476 -3.42 -8.84 -11.21
N SER A 477 -4.37 -8.87 -12.14
CA SER A 477 -5.00 -10.14 -12.55
C SER A 477 -4.07 -11.04 -13.35
N PHE A 478 -3.15 -10.48 -14.15
CA PHE A 478 -2.09 -11.25 -14.80
C PHE A 478 -1.33 -12.10 -13.78
N PHE A 479 -0.83 -11.49 -12.69
CA PHE A 479 -0.10 -12.22 -11.65
C PHE A 479 -1.00 -13.11 -10.81
N ALA A 480 -2.24 -12.71 -10.50
CA ALA A 480 -3.19 -13.59 -9.80
C ALA A 480 -3.38 -14.92 -10.54
N ILE A 481 -3.53 -14.86 -11.88
CA ILE A 481 -3.69 -16.06 -12.70
C ILE A 481 -2.42 -16.91 -12.71
N ILE A 482 -1.24 -16.30 -12.87
CA ILE A 482 0.03 -17.04 -12.86
C ILE A 482 0.24 -17.71 -11.50
N MET A 483 0.01 -17.00 -10.40
CA MET A 483 0.11 -17.56 -9.06
C MET A 483 -0.89 -18.71 -8.84
N GLY A 484 -2.08 -18.64 -9.43
CA GLY A 484 -3.04 -19.74 -9.44
C GLY A 484 -2.54 -20.96 -10.23
N LEU A 485 -1.87 -20.75 -11.36
CA LEU A 485 -1.27 -21.82 -12.17
C LEU A 485 -0.02 -22.43 -11.54
N SER A 486 0.80 -21.62 -10.86
CA SER A 486 1.99 -22.07 -10.12
C SER A 486 1.65 -22.69 -8.76
N ASN A 487 0.40 -22.57 -8.29
CA ASN A 487 -0.06 -23.19 -7.05
C ASN A 487 0.25 -24.68 -7.01
N ILE A 488 0.69 -25.20 -5.86
CA ILE A 488 1.12 -26.59 -5.67
C ILE A 488 0.05 -27.60 -6.11
N ALA A 489 -1.24 -27.29 -5.97
CA ALA A 489 -2.32 -28.16 -6.42
C ALA A 489 -2.43 -28.25 -7.96
N VAL A 490 -1.99 -27.22 -8.68
CA VAL A 490 -2.04 -27.15 -10.15
C VAL A 490 -0.70 -27.56 -10.77
N SER A 491 0.42 -27.02 -10.29
CA SER A 491 1.76 -27.27 -10.84
C SER A 491 2.18 -28.74 -10.74
N ARG A 492 1.63 -29.51 -9.78
CA ARG A 492 1.89 -30.95 -9.64
C ARG A 492 1.21 -31.86 -10.66
N LEU A 493 0.24 -31.36 -11.44
CA LEU A 493 -0.56 -32.16 -12.39
C LEU A 493 0.26 -32.48 -13.65
N SER A 494 1.29 -33.32 -13.50
CA SER A 494 2.30 -33.58 -14.53
C SER A 494 1.69 -34.08 -15.84
N LEU A 495 0.67 -34.94 -15.81
CA LEU A 495 0.02 -35.46 -17.02
C LEU A 495 -0.72 -34.33 -17.78
N THR A 496 -1.30 -33.38 -17.03
CA THR A 496 -1.95 -32.20 -17.60
C THR A 496 -0.91 -31.27 -18.24
N TRP A 497 0.18 -30.96 -17.53
CA TRP A 497 1.24 -30.09 -18.05
C TRP A 497 2.01 -30.72 -19.21
N GLU A 498 2.22 -32.04 -19.21
CA GLU A 498 2.86 -32.78 -20.30
C GLU A 498 2.07 -32.64 -21.62
N LYS A 499 0.75 -32.77 -21.56
CA LYS A 499 -0.15 -32.68 -22.72
C LYS A 499 -0.42 -31.24 -23.21
N LEU A 500 -0.01 -30.21 -22.46
CA LEU A 500 -0.12 -28.83 -22.91
C LEU A 500 0.83 -28.59 -24.11
N PRO A 501 0.39 -27.94 -25.21
CA PRO A 501 1.28 -27.65 -26.33
C PRO A 501 2.49 -26.80 -25.93
N ASN A 502 3.68 -27.11 -26.46
CA ASN A 502 4.95 -26.46 -26.09
C ASN A 502 4.93 -24.93 -26.21
N LYS A 503 4.17 -24.37 -27.16
CA LYS A 503 3.96 -22.92 -27.28
C LYS A 503 3.46 -22.30 -25.98
N PHE A 504 2.49 -22.94 -25.32
CA PHE A 504 1.91 -22.43 -24.08
C PHE A 504 2.78 -22.72 -22.85
N LYS A 505 3.56 -23.83 -22.86
CA LYS A 505 4.57 -24.09 -21.81
C LYS A 505 5.63 -22.98 -21.77
N ARG A 506 6.18 -22.62 -22.94
CA ARG A 506 7.17 -21.53 -23.06
C ARG A 506 6.58 -20.20 -22.61
N MET A 507 5.38 -19.88 -23.10
CA MET A 507 4.66 -18.66 -22.69
C MET A 507 4.44 -18.57 -21.18
N PHE A 508 4.05 -19.68 -20.54
CA PHE A 508 3.88 -19.72 -19.09
C PHE A 508 5.22 -19.56 -18.34
N SER A 509 6.29 -20.21 -18.81
CA SER A 509 7.64 -20.03 -18.23
C SER A 509 8.10 -18.57 -18.31
N ASP A 510 7.85 -17.87 -19.43
CA ASP A 510 8.16 -16.44 -19.57
C ASP A 510 7.34 -15.58 -18.61
N PHE A 511 6.11 -16.00 -18.29
CA PHE A 511 5.26 -15.31 -17.33
C PHE A 511 5.75 -15.50 -15.88
N GLU A 512 6.14 -16.71 -15.50
CA GLU A 512 6.72 -16.98 -14.18
C GLU A 512 8.01 -16.19 -13.94
N LEU A 513 8.83 -16.05 -14.98
CA LEU A 513 10.02 -15.21 -14.97
C LEU A 513 9.73 -13.74 -14.67
N ALA A 514 8.53 -13.21 -14.94
CA ALA A 514 8.16 -11.85 -14.57
C ALA A 514 7.93 -11.67 -13.06
N MET A 515 7.67 -12.77 -12.32
CA MET A 515 7.47 -12.78 -10.86
C MET A 515 8.76 -12.99 -10.06
N ASP A 516 9.89 -13.22 -10.72
CA ASP A 516 11.18 -13.51 -10.09
C ASP A 516 11.50 -12.50 -8.96
N PRO A 517 11.59 -12.95 -7.69
CA PRO A 517 11.82 -12.06 -6.55
C PRO A 517 13.25 -11.51 -6.51
N SER A 518 14.16 -12.05 -7.31
CA SER A 518 15.58 -11.66 -7.34
C SER A 518 15.77 -10.16 -7.53
N ARG A 519 16.71 -9.59 -6.76
CA ARG A 519 17.03 -8.15 -6.77
C ARG A 519 15.78 -7.26 -6.59
N ASN A 520 14.92 -7.65 -5.63
CA ASN A 520 13.67 -6.96 -5.30
C ASN A 520 12.69 -6.86 -6.48
N HIS A 521 12.35 -8.01 -7.08
CA HIS A 521 11.42 -8.11 -8.20
C HIS A 521 11.83 -7.24 -9.41
N ARG A 522 13.13 -7.18 -9.73
CA ARG A 522 13.69 -6.28 -10.75
C ARG A 522 12.99 -6.40 -12.11
N ARG A 523 12.59 -7.62 -12.51
CA ARG A 523 11.91 -7.85 -13.79
C ARG A 523 10.52 -7.22 -13.84
N TYR A 524 9.75 -7.31 -12.76
CA TYR A 524 8.47 -6.61 -12.63
C TYR A 524 8.65 -5.09 -12.66
N ARG A 525 9.64 -4.57 -11.92
CA ARG A 525 9.93 -3.12 -11.90
C ARG A 525 10.25 -2.61 -13.29
N PHE A 526 11.15 -3.31 -14.00
CA PHE A 526 11.50 -2.99 -15.37
C PHE A 526 10.28 -3.06 -16.30
N LEU A 527 9.40 -4.06 -16.14
CA LEU A 527 8.16 -4.13 -16.92
C LEU A 527 7.30 -2.88 -16.71
N VAL A 528 7.04 -2.46 -15.46
CA VAL A 528 6.21 -1.29 -15.16
C VAL A 528 6.83 0.00 -15.70
N GLU A 529 8.15 0.16 -15.64
CA GLU A 529 8.87 1.31 -16.19
C GLU A 529 8.67 1.49 -17.70
N GLN A 530 8.40 0.40 -18.44
CA GLN A 530 8.16 0.45 -19.89
C GLN A 530 6.69 0.72 -20.26
N LEU A 531 5.76 0.67 -19.31
CA LEU A 531 4.34 0.87 -19.55
C LEU A 531 3.94 2.34 -19.37
N GLN A 532 2.86 2.75 -20.03
CA GLN A 532 2.24 4.06 -19.82
C GLN A 532 0.89 3.89 -19.13
N PRO A 533 0.48 4.78 -18.21
CA PRO A 533 -0.88 4.76 -17.64
C PRO A 533 -1.95 4.73 -18.75
N PRO A 534 -3.07 4.02 -18.57
CA PRO A 534 -3.58 3.38 -17.35
C PRO A 534 -2.97 1.99 -17.07
N ILE A 535 -2.54 1.73 -15.84
CA ILE A 535 -1.96 0.45 -15.39
C ILE A 535 -2.67 0.00 -14.12
N ILE A 536 -3.00 -1.29 -14.00
CA ILE A 536 -3.36 -1.89 -12.70
C ILE A 536 -2.12 -2.60 -12.16
N PRO A 537 -1.41 -2.03 -11.17
CA PRO A 537 -0.13 -2.58 -10.71
C PRO A 537 -0.34 -3.86 -9.91
N PHE A 538 0.75 -4.61 -9.69
CA PHE A 538 0.77 -5.73 -8.75
C PHE A 538 0.70 -5.19 -7.31
N MET A 539 -0.52 -4.96 -6.82
CA MET A 539 -0.77 -4.32 -5.52
C MET A 539 -0.11 -5.02 -4.32
N PRO A 540 -0.10 -6.37 -4.23
CA PRO A 540 0.60 -7.05 -3.14
C PRO A 540 2.07 -6.61 -3.00
N LEU A 541 2.78 -6.36 -4.11
CA LEU A 541 4.16 -5.89 -4.06
C LEU A 541 4.28 -4.42 -3.62
N LEU A 542 3.35 -3.55 -4.03
CA LEU A 542 3.33 -2.16 -3.54
C LEU A 542 3.07 -2.10 -2.03
N LEU A 543 2.13 -2.90 -1.51
CA LEU A 543 1.89 -2.98 -0.06
C LEU A 543 3.08 -3.60 0.68
N LYS A 544 3.73 -4.62 0.09
CA LYS A 544 4.97 -5.18 0.62
C LYS A 544 6.03 -4.08 0.77
N ASP A 545 6.27 -3.27 -0.26
CA ASP A 545 7.24 -2.18 -0.21
C ASP A 545 6.94 -1.19 0.92
N MET A 546 5.68 -0.77 1.05
CA MET A 546 5.28 0.16 2.12
C MET A 546 5.42 -0.48 3.50
N THR A 547 5.10 -1.75 3.65
CA THR A 547 5.23 -2.50 4.91
C THR A 547 6.70 -2.61 5.33
N PHE A 548 7.57 -3.05 4.43
CA PHE A 548 9.02 -3.11 4.69
C PHE A 548 9.62 -1.72 4.96
N THR A 549 9.16 -0.69 4.26
CA THR A 549 9.55 0.70 4.56
C THR A 549 9.09 1.12 5.95
N HIS A 550 7.88 0.75 6.35
CA HIS A 550 7.32 1.08 7.65
C HIS A 550 8.06 0.39 8.79
N GLU A 551 8.32 -0.91 8.67
CA GLU A 551 8.97 -1.73 9.69
C GLU A 551 10.47 -1.48 9.77
N GLY A 552 11.14 -1.27 8.63
CA GLY A 552 12.58 -1.05 8.54
C GLY A 552 13.03 0.35 8.97
N ASN A 553 12.13 1.33 9.05
CA ASN A 553 12.47 2.72 9.36
C ASN A 553 11.65 3.26 10.53
N LYS A 554 12.30 3.85 11.54
CA LYS A 554 11.57 4.53 12.63
C LYS A 554 10.84 5.76 12.09
N THR A 555 9.59 5.95 12.52
CA THR A 555 8.78 7.14 12.17
C THR A 555 9.29 8.39 12.87
N PHE A 556 9.79 8.25 14.11
CA PHE A 556 10.27 9.37 14.92
C PHE A 556 11.65 9.09 15.51
N PHE A 557 12.48 10.13 15.57
CA PHE A 557 13.74 10.17 16.32
C PHE A 557 13.68 11.32 17.32
N ASN A 558 13.70 11.03 18.62
CA ASN A 558 13.62 12.04 19.68
C ASN A 558 12.45 13.03 19.53
N GLY A 559 11.30 12.55 19.06
CA GLY A 559 10.10 13.37 18.80
C GLY A 559 10.09 14.09 17.46
N LEU A 560 11.19 14.07 16.70
CA LEU A 560 11.25 14.61 15.34
C LEU A 560 10.80 13.57 14.32
N VAL A 561 10.03 13.98 13.32
CA VAL A 561 9.55 13.17 12.21
C VAL A 561 10.70 12.79 11.30
N ASN A 562 10.83 11.50 10.99
CA ASN A 562 11.68 11.02 9.91
C ASN A 562 10.99 11.28 8.57
N PHE A 563 11.32 12.39 7.91
CA PHE A 563 10.72 12.77 6.64
C PHE A 563 11.30 11.99 5.45
N GLU A 564 12.50 11.39 5.56
CA GLU A 564 12.97 10.39 4.58
C GLU A 564 12.03 9.20 4.48
N LYS A 565 11.61 8.66 5.64
CA LYS A 565 10.59 7.60 5.68
C LYS A 565 9.29 8.07 5.01
N MET A 566 8.85 9.30 5.29
CA MET A 566 7.63 9.84 4.68
C MET A 566 7.74 9.93 3.16
N ARG A 567 8.89 10.35 2.62
CA ARG A 567 9.15 10.38 1.18
C ARG A 567 9.13 8.99 0.54
N LEU A 568 9.70 7.97 1.19
CA LEU A 568 9.63 6.60 0.71
C LEU A 568 8.19 6.07 0.64
N ILE A 569 7.38 6.33 1.68
CA ILE A 569 5.96 5.98 1.72
C ILE A 569 5.17 6.73 0.63
N SER A 570 5.42 8.03 0.49
CA SER A 570 4.84 8.89 -0.54
C SER A 570 5.16 8.41 -1.95
N ASN A 571 6.40 7.96 -2.21
CA ASN A 571 6.79 7.42 -3.52
C ASN A 571 5.91 6.24 -3.94
N THR A 572 5.58 5.31 -3.04
CA THR A 572 4.67 4.20 -3.37
C THR A 572 3.26 4.70 -3.68
N ILE A 573 2.76 5.68 -2.92
CA ILE A 573 1.45 6.30 -3.15
C ILE A 573 1.44 7.03 -4.51
N ARG A 574 2.51 7.72 -4.85
CA ARG A 574 2.69 8.40 -6.14
C ARG A 574 2.70 7.39 -7.28
N THR A 575 3.37 6.25 -7.15
CA THR A 575 3.30 5.17 -8.14
C THR A 575 1.85 4.75 -8.39
N MET A 576 1.07 4.51 -7.33
CA MET A 576 -0.36 4.20 -7.46
C MET A 576 -1.15 5.30 -8.19
N ARG A 577 -0.91 6.58 -7.86
CA ARG A 577 -1.57 7.71 -8.53
C ARG A 577 -1.18 7.82 -10.01
N THR A 578 0.08 7.61 -10.34
CA THR A 578 0.59 7.60 -11.72
C THR A 578 -0.10 6.52 -12.54
N CYS A 579 -0.21 5.30 -11.99
CA CYS A 579 -0.89 4.17 -12.64
C CYS A 579 -2.32 4.50 -13.08
N ARG A 580 -3.03 5.38 -12.36
CA ARG A 580 -4.41 5.79 -12.65
C ARG A 580 -4.57 7.23 -13.16
N ARG A 581 -3.49 7.83 -13.68
CA ARG A 581 -3.53 9.21 -14.20
C ARG A 581 -4.36 9.35 -15.49
N ALA A 582 -4.43 8.29 -16.30
CA ALA A 582 -5.23 8.22 -17.53
C ALA A 582 -6.48 7.37 -17.33
N GLN A 583 -7.53 7.62 -18.12
CA GLN A 583 -8.74 6.80 -18.13
C GLN A 583 -8.46 5.44 -18.79
N LEU A 584 -9.19 4.41 -18.37
CA LEU A 584 -9.09 3.09 -18.98
C LEU A 584 -9.87 3.05 -20.30
N GLU A 585 -9.11 3.02 -21.39
CA GLU A 585 -9.66 2.91 -22.74
C GLU A 585 -9.25 1.59 -23.37
N ILE A 586 -10.10 0.56 -23.23
CA ILE A 586 -9.90 -0.73 -23.88
C ILE A 586 -10.98 -0.90 -24.96
N PRO A 587 -10.61 -1.17 -26.22
CA PRO A 587 -11.58 -1.41 -27.28
C PRO A 587 -12.50 -2.58 -26.95
N PHE A 588 -13.82 -2.35 -27.07
CA PHE A 588 -14.81 -3.40 -26.88
C PHE A 588 -14.53 -4.57 -27.86
N PRO A 589 -14.46 -5.83 -27.39
CA PRO A 589 -14.21 -6.96 -28.26
C PRO A 589 -15.30 -7.12 -29.33
N GLN A 590 -14.90 -7.29 -30.59
CA GLN A 590 -15.84 -7.48 -31.71
C GLN A 590 -16.72 -8.72 -31.48
N ASN A 591 -18.03 -8.59 -31.74
CA ASN A 591 -19.02 -9.68 -31.66
C ASN A 591 -19.16 -10.35 -30.29
N MET A 592 -18.96 -9.63 -29.19
CA MET A 592 -19.11 -10.15 -27.82
C MET A 592 -20.59 -10.45 -27.49
N LYS A 593 -21.02 -11.69 -27.72
CA LYS A 593 -22.43 -12.12 -27.57
C LYS A 593 -22.90 -12.23 -26.12
N TYR A 594 -22.00 -12.59 -25.20
CA TYR A 594 -22.32 -12.95 -23.82
C TYR A 594 -21.81 -11.92 -22.79
N PHE A 595 -21.81 -10.63 -23.14
CA PHE A 595 -21.18 -9.61 -22.30
C PHE A 595 -21.77 -9.58 -20.88
N GLN A 596 -23.09 -9.65 -20.75
CA GLN A 596 -23.76 -9.54 -19.45
C GLN A 596 -23.55 -10.79 -18.60
N GLU A 597 -23.56 -11.98 -19.21
CA GLU A 597 -23.33 -13.25 -18.54
C GLU A 597 -21.88 -13.39 -18.09
N ILE A 598 -20.92 -12.95 -18.91
CA ILE A 598 -19.50 -12.89 -18.54
C ILE A 598 -19.31 -11.91 -17.39
N LYS A 599 -19.97 -10.75 -17.44
CA LYS A 599 -19.96 -9.76 -16.35
C LYS A 599 -20.47 -10.36 -15.04
N GLU A 600 -21.65 -10.98 -15.06
CA GLU A 600 -22.23 -11.63 -13.89
C GLU A 600 -21.32 -12.76 -13.35
N TYR A 601 -20.74 -13.56 -14.24
CA TYR A 601 -19.80 -14.63 -13.87
C TYR A 601 -18.55 -14.08 -13.18
N ILE A 602 -17.88 -13.10 -13.79
CA ILE A 602 -16.62 -12.52 -13.29
C ILE A 602 -16.81 -11.75 -11.98
N GLN A 603 -17.98 -11.14 -11.77
CA GLN A 603 -18.31 -10.40 -10.54
C GLN A 603 -18.77 -11.30 -9.39
N ASN A 604 -19.08 -12.58 -9.65
CA ASN A 604 -19.61 -13.51 -8.66
C ASN A 604 -18.84 -14.84 -8.64
N LEU A 605 -17.51 -14.79 -8.69
CA LEU A 605 -16.68 -15.99 -8.67
C LEU A 605 -16.94 -16.80 -7.39
N ARG A 606 -17.10 -18.11 -7.56
CA ARG A 606 -17.17 -19.05 -6.44
C ARG A 606 -15.92 -19.90 -6.46
N VAL A 607 -15.18 -19.89 -5.35
CA VAL A 607 -13.85 -20.50 -5.28
C VAL A 607 -13.69 -21.35 -4.03
N ILE A 608 -12.78 -22.31 -4.10
CA ILE A 608 -12.21 -23.04 -2.98
C ILE A 608 -10.90 -22.32 -2.63
N ASP A 609 -10.83 -21.70 -1.46
CA ASP A 609 -9.62 -21.07 -0.92
C ASP A 609 -8.93 -21.91 0.17
N ASN A 610 -9.52 -23.06 0.54
CA ASN A 610 -8.86 -24.05 1.39
C ASN A 610 -7.82 -24.83 0.57
N GLN A 611 -6.55 -24.51 0.78
CA GLN A 611 -5.42 -25.15 0.09
C GLN A 611 -5.37 -26.67 0.32
N ARG A 612 -5.77 -27.17 1.50
CA ARG A 612 -5.79 -28.62 1.77
C ARG A 612 -6.81 -29.32 0.87
N SER A 613 -8.01 -28.76 0.74
CA SER A 613 -9.06 -29.28 -0.13
C SER A 613 -8.64 -29.27 -1.60
N LEU A 614 -8.01 -28.19 -2.08
CA LEU A 614 -7.44 -28.13 -3.44
C LEU A 614 -6.37 -29.21 -3.68
N THR A 615 -5.46 -29.40 -2.72
CA THR A 615 -4.42 -30.44 -2.82
C THR A 615 -5.02 -31.85 -2.82
N GLN A 616 -6.06 -32.12 -2.03
CA GLN A 616 -6.77 -33.40 -2.05
C GLN A 616 -7.45 -33.66 -3.39
N LEU A 617 -8.18 -32.68 -3.93
CA LEU A 617 -8.78 -32.77 -5.27
C LEU A 617 -7.72 -33.06 -6.33
N SER A 618 -6.60 -32.34 -6.30
CA SER A 618 -5.47 -32.57 -7.20
C SER A 618 -4.90 -33.99 -7.11
N LEU A 619 -4.77 -34.55 -5.90
CA LEU A 619 -4.29 -35.92 -5.69
C LEU A 619 -5.27 -36.98 -6.22
N ILE A 620 -6.57 -36.71 -6.16
CA ILE A 620 -7.60 -37.57 -6.77
C ILE A 620 -7.49 -37.53 -8.30
N LEU A 621 -7.23 -36.36 -8.89
CA LEU A 621 -7.06 -36.22 -10.34
C LEU A 621 -5.82 -36.94 -10.86
N GLU A 622 -4.69 -36.77 -10.18
CA GLU A 622 -3.39 -37.35 -10.56
C GLU A 622 -2.63 -37.80 -9.29
N PRO A 623 -2.73 -39.09 -8.91
CA PRO A 623 -2.04 -39.64 -7.74
C PRO A 623 -0.51 -39.50 -7.84
N ARG A 624 0.19 -39.48 -6.70
CA ARG A 624 1.66 -39.56 -6.70
C ARG A 624 2.07 -40.92 -7.27
N ARG A 625 3.00 -40.95 -8.22
CA ARG A 625 3.64 -42.20 -8.65
C ARG A 625 4.34 -42.79 -7.42
N ALA A 626 4.03 -44.05 -7.10
CA ALA A 626 4.61 -44.80 -6.00
C ALA A 626 6.10 -45.06 -6.24
#